data_AF-A0A8D2LVE2-F1
#
_entry.id   AF-A0A8D2LVE2-F1
#
_cell.length_a   1.000
_cell.length_b   1.000
_cell.length_c   1.000
_cell.angle_alpha   90.00
_cell.angle_beta   90.00
_cell.angle_gamma   90.00
#
_symmetry.space_group_name_H-M   'P 1'
#
loop_
_entity.id
_entity.type
_entity.pdbx_description
1 polymer ?
#
loop_
_entity_poly.entity_id
_entity_poly.type
_entity_poly.pdbx_seq_one_letter_code
_entity_poly.pdbx_strand_id
1 'polypeptide(L)'
;RSECAWRERPLLLPWRIAPRALSKGGEGMGRHHGPPTWELKVATKHGKQMVVALVGHQGRHLLVDIDGTVRCGQPVSNKQSQFLLEVHPSGAWTLQQLENKRYLESDGEDVFCVTHNLTSHHMWMPQLAMHVHVVLFNPSSQLYARTDPELNRVWVDTPVAYPEECGFILRFRNGVCHLETSNHKFVSRLEKLAKKASAETAFHLNLRPGCLVCLTDRDGRVLYPRGSRRLLCLGESPEDNEEWFVIKRCPQWVSLKTWAKRYMNAEVYAGSKKITPMSTFLFEADADTKTVQLKDVRHKYLAQRQFKSVMANGYREEPETKFHVLWHYGKIFLRALNGRFVGILPVGLVAARAAHPGPSEELELRLANRPFLVLRGRHGYVGSPVGREALHGDLLEPDCVELLPCKRGVYHFRSHGKSFWSLTPERTVEAWGKVALNFCLEIRGNNLMAILAPNGYYLRGDREGPLVADGEEVTSECLWEF
;
A
#
# COMPACT_ATOMS: atom_id res chain seq x y z
N ARG A 1 -19.47 -42.42 17.96
CA ARG A 1 -20.18 -42.45 16.67
C ARG A 1 -20.69 -41.05 16.41
N SER A 2 -19.88 -40.31 15.66
CA SER A 2 -20.22 -39.42 14.54
C SER A 2 -21.55 -38.65 14.50
N GLU A 3 -21.36 -37.37 14.16
CA GLU A 3 -22.19 -36.52 13.28
C GLU A 3 -23.40 -35.81 13.93
N CYS A 4 -23.70 -34.54 13.65
CA CYS A 4 -23.35 -33.74 12.48
C CYS A 4 -23.20 -32.25 12.81
N ALA A 5 -22.23 -31.63 12.15
CA ALA A 5 -21.96 -30.20 12.08
C ALA A 5 -22.98 -29.51 11.16
N TRP A 6 -23.48 -28.34 11.56
CA TRP A 6 -23.96 -27.33 10.62
C TRP A 6 -23.13 -26.06 10.81
N ARG A 7 -22.22 -25.88 9.84
CA ARG A 7 -21.51 -24.65 9.55
C ARG A 7 -22.52 -23.66 8.97
N GLU A 8 -22.96 -22.69 9.76
CA GLU A 8 -23.41 -21.41 9.19
C GLU A 8 -22.16 -20.65 8.77
N ARG A 9 -21.80 -20.78 7.49
CA ARG A 9 -20.78 -19.92 6.89
C ARG A 9 -21.39 -18.52 6.79
N PRO A 10 -20.81 -17.47 7.41
CA PRO A 10 -21.15 -16.13 7.00
C PRO A 10 -20.80 -15.99 5.52
N LEU A 11 -21.69 -15.36 4.76
CA LEU A 11 -21.52 -15.08 3.34
C LEU A 11 -20.18 -14.35 3.13
N LEU A 12 -19.16 -15.07 2.65
CA LEU A 12 -17.97 -14.48 2.06
C LEU A 12 -18.36 -13.96 0.67
N LEU A 13 -18.99 -12.80 0.64
CA LEU A 13 -19.28 -12.02 -0.57
C LEU A 13 -18.39 -10.76 -0.57
N PRO A 14 -17.99 -10.27 -1.76
CA PRO A 14 -16.93 -9.27 -1.91
C PRO A 14 -17.40 -7.88 -1.45
N TRP A 15 -17.32 -7.60 -0.15
CA TRP A 15 -17.45 -6.25 0.36
C TRP A 15 -16.13 -5.47 0.19
N ARG A 16 -15.90 -5.03 -1.04
CA ARG A 16 -15.42 -3.66 -1.33
C ARG A 16 -16.66 -2.95 -1.85
N ILE A 17 -17.24 -2.05 -1.04
CA ILE A 17 -18.63 -1.60 -1.20
C ILE A 17 -18.94 -1.14 -2.66
N ALA A 18 -19.57 -2.05 -3.42
CA ALA A 18 -20.54 -1.94 -4.54
C ALA A 18 -21.67 -0.94 -4.38
N PRO A 19 -21.98 -0.09 -5.37
CA PRO A 19 -23.36 -0.09 -5.86
C PRO A 19 -23.37 -0.33 -7.37
N ARG A 20 -24.26 -1.21 -7.84
CA ARG A 20 -24.66 -1.20 -9.25
C ARG A 20 -26.11 -1.65 -9.46
N ALA A 21 -27.04 -0.85 -8.94
CA ALA A 21 -28.40 -0.74 -9.48
C ALA A 21 -29.04 0.60 -9.04
N LEU A 22 -28.57 1.73 -9.58
CA LEU A 22 -29.43 2.91 -9.74
C LEU A 22 -29.77 2.96 -11.23
N SER A 23 -30.89 2.35 -11.61
CA SER A 23 -31.28 2.24 -13.01
C SER A 23 -31.99 3.50 -13.53
N LYS A 24 -31.64 3.86 -14.77
CA LYS A 24 -32.31 4.73 -15.75
C LYS A 24 -32.41 6.24 -15.47
N GLY A 25 -31.55 6.98 -16.18
CA GLY A 25 -31.82 8.35 -16.65
C GLY A 25 -30.60 9.26 -16.65
N GLY A 26 -30.00 9.52 -17.82
CA GLY A 26 -29.05 10.63 -18.04
C GLY A 26 -27.62 10.19 -18.37
N GLU A 27 -27.15 10.61 -19.54
CA GLU A 27 -25.90 10.24 -20.20
C GLU A 27 -24.62 10.65 -19.44
N GLY A 28 -23.59 9.80 -19.56
CA GLY A 28 -22.17 10.21 -19.47
C GLY A 28 -21.48 10.08 -18.11
N MET A 29 -21.01 8.88 -17.73
CA MET A 29 -19.78 8.77 -16.92
C MET A 29 -19.13 7.38 -17.03
N GLY A 30 -17.80 7.38 -17.15
CA GLY A 30 -16.97 6.25 -17.58
C GLY A 30 -17.06 4.99 -16.72
N ARG A 31 -16.93 3.84 -17.40
CA ARG A 31 -16.86 2.49 -16.82
C ARG A 31 -15.61 2.34 -15.95
N HIS A 32 -15.77 2.42 -14.63
CA HIS A 32 -14.76 1.93 -13.68
C HIS A 32 -15.03 0.44 -13.41
N HIS A 33 -14.17 -0.45 -13.91
CA HIS A 33 -14.19 -1.88 -13.59
C HIS A 33 -13.16 -2.15 -12.51
N GLY A 34 -13.64 -2.12 -11.26
CA GLY A 34 -13.00 -2.47 -10.00
C GLY A 34 -14.03 -2.22 -8.90
N PRO A 35 -14.13 -3.06 -7.84
CA PRO A 35 -15.16 -2.85 -6.82
C PRO A 35 -14.92 -1.51 -6.08
N PRO A 36 -15.96 -0.72 -5.81
CA PRO A 36 -15.82 0.62 -5.26
C PRO A 36 -15.29 0.60 -3.84
N THR A 37 -14.55 1.65 -3.52
CA THR A 37 -13.92 1.85 -2.21
C THR A 37 -14.65 2.96 -1.48
N TRP A 38 -14.85 2.76 -0.18
CA TRP A 38 -15.50 3.74 0.68
C TRP A 38 -14.59 4.06 1.85
N GLU A 39 -14.48 5.34 2.13
CA GLU A 39 -13.84 5.87 3.32
C GLU A 39 -14.87 5.92 4.44
N LEU A 40 -14.50 5.42 5.61
CA LEU A 40 -15.33 5.50 6.80
C LEU A 40 -14.87 6.68 7.67
N LYS A 41 -15.65 7.75 7.67
CA LYS A 41 -15.37 8.95 8.48
C LYS A 41 -16.04 8.84 9.84
N VAL A 42 -15.25 8.89 10.91
CA VAL A 42 -15.76 8.91 12.28
C VAL A 42 -16.18 10.33 12.63
N ALA A 43 -17.46 10.54 12.89
CA ALA A 43 -18.00 11.84 13.30
C ALA A 43 -17.91 12.03 14.83
N THR A 44 -18.27 11.00 15.59
CA THR A 44 -18.26 11.04 17.06
C THR A 44 -17.90 9.67 17.62
N LYS A 45 -17.17 9.63 18.73
CA LYS A 45 -16.85 8.41 19.48
C LYS A 45 -17.34 8.55 20.92
N HIS A 46 -18.29 7.72 21.32
CA HIS A 46 -18.78 7.64 22.70
C HIS A 46 -18.59 6.21 23.22
N GLY A 47 -17.53 5.98 23.98
CA GLY A 47 -17.18 4.65 24.48
C GLY A 47 -16.94 3.65 23.34
N LYS A 48 -17.70 2.54 23.32
CA LYS A 48 -17.64 1.49 22.28
C LYS A 48 -18.45 1.84 21.03
N GLN A 49 -19.35 2.82 21.11
CA GLN A 49 -20.22 3.22 20.01
C GLN A 49 -19.55 4.32 19.18
N MET A 50 -19.53 4.12 17.86
CA MET A 50 -18.94 5.05 16.90
C MET A 50 -20.01 5.53 15.93
N VAL A 51 -20.16 6.84 15.79
CA VAL A 51 -20.97 7.42 14.71
C VAL A 51 -20.07 7.62 13.51
N VAL A 52 -20.46 7.03 12.40
CA VAL A 52 -19.69 7.02 11.16
C VAL A 52 -20.52 7.49 9.98
N ALA A 53 -19.84 8.00 8.96
CA ALA A 53 -20.39 8.22 7.63
C ALA A 53 -19.58 7.44 6.61
N LEU A 54 -20.26 6.82 5.66
CA LEU A 54 -19.62 6.15 4.53
C LEU A 54 -19.50 7.14 3.38
N VAL A 55 -18.28 7.40 2.95
CA VAL A 55 -17.95 8.36 1.89
C VAL A 55 -17.29 7.63 0.72
N GLY A 56 -17.96 7.61 -0.42
CA GLY A 56 -17.49 7.00 -1.65
C GLY A 56 -16.67 7.95 -2.52
N HIS A 57 -16.59 7.60 -3.80
CA HIS A 57 -15.88 8.38 -4.82
C HIS A 57 -16.39 9.84 -4.92
N GLN A 58 -15.48 10.78 -5.19
CA GLN A 58 -15.75 12.23 -5.25
C GLN A 58 -16.34 12.83 -3.96
N GLY A 59 -16.17 12.17 -2.82
CA GLY A 59 -16.68 12.67 -1.54
C GLY A 59 -18.20 12.55 -1.39
N ARG A 60 -18.88 11.72 -2.20
CA ARG A 60 -20.31 11.46 -2.05
C ARG A 60 -20.57 10.53 -0.87
N HIS A 61 -21.62 10.79 -0.11
CA HIS A 61 -22.00 10.02 1.07
C HIS A 61 -23.02 8.94 0.74
N LEU A 62 -23.02 7.86 1.51
CA LEU A 62 -24.13 6.90 1.57
C LEU A 62 -25.27 7.56 2.35
N LEU A 63 -26.44 7.64 1.74
CA LEU A 63 -27.61 8.32 2.28
C LEU A 63 -28.77 7.34 2.38
N VAL A 64 -29.55 7.47 3.46
CA VAL A 64 -30.79 6.72 3.68
C VAL A 64 -31.96 7.68 3.66
N ASP A 65 -32.93 7.42 2.79
CA ASP A 65 -34.19 8.16 2.74
C ASP A 65 -35.21 7.61 3.75
N ILE A 66 -36.31 8.33 3.96
CA ILE A 66 -37.31 8.02 5.01
C ILE A 66 -37.94 6.62 4.79
N ASP A 67 -38.10 6.23 3.54
CA ASP A 67 -38.63 4.93 3.12
C ASP A 67 -37.62 3.77 3.31
N GLY A 68 -36.36 4.07 3.62
CA GLY A 68 -35.28 3.07 3.76
C GLY A 68 -34.49 2.83 2.48
N THR A 69 -34.78 3.55 1.41
CA THR A 69 -34.00 3.52 0.17
C THR A 69 -32.60 4.08 0.41
N VAL A 70 -31.57 3.40 -0.14
CA VAL A 70 -30.18 3.81 0.00
C VAL A 70 -29.65 4.39 -1.31
N ARG A 71 -28.99 5.55 -1.24
CA ARG A 71 -28.44 6.25 -2.42
C ARG A 71 -27.09 6.90 -2.12
N CYS A 72 -26.38 7.32 -3.16
CA CYS A 72 -25.10 8.02 -3.05
C CYS A 72 -25.26 9.49 -3.46
N GLY A 73 -24.93 10.44 -2.58
CA GLY A 73 -25.08 11.86 -2.89
C GLY A 73 -24.45 12.81 -1.88
N GLN A 74 -24.70 14.10 -2.06
CA GLN A 74 -24.38 15.09 -1.03
C GLN A 74 -25.49 15.07 0.04
N PRO A 75 -25.14 15.00 1.34
CA PRO A 75 -26.14 15.01 2.41
C PRO A 75 -26.81 16.39 2.47
N VAL A 76 -28.14 16.42 2.48
CA VAL A 76 -28.91 17.64 2.77
C VAL A 76 -28.89 17.94 4.27
N SER A 77 -28.76 16.88 5.08
CA SER A 77 -28.51 16.98 6.52
C SER A 77 -27.60 15.83 6.96
N ASN A 78 -26.88 16.03 8.07
CA ASN A 78 -26.01 14.99 8.63
C ASN A 78 -26.78 13.70 8.95
N LYS A 79 -28.06 13.81 9.32
CA LYS A 79 -28.89 12.68 9.76
C LYS A 79 -29.07 11.60 8.69
N GLN A 80 -29.16 11.98 7.42
CA GLN A 80 -29.31 11.02 6.31
C GLN A 80 -28.06 10.17 6.08
N SER A 81 -26.90 10.63 6.54
CA SER A 81 -25.59 10.05 6.21
C SER A 81 -24.88 9.36 7.37
N GLN A 82 -25.49 9.36 8.56
CA GLN A 82 -24.85 8.90 9.79
C GLN A 82 -25.40 7.57 10.27
N PHE A 83 -24.45 6.68 10.58
CA PHE A 83 -24.71 5.34 11.08
C PHE A 83 -24.01 5.16 12.43
N LEU A 84 -24.68 4.52 13.36
CA LEU A 84 -24.08 3.90 14.52
C LEU A 84 -23.39 2.61 14.07
N LEU A 85 -22.06 2.58 14.18
CA LEU A 85 -21.24 1.40 13.96
C LEU A 85 -21.06 0.62 15.25
N GLU A 86 -21.42 -0.65 15.21
CA GLU A 86 -21.08 -1.65 16.22
C GLU A 86 -20.17 -2.72 15.60
N VAL A 87 -19.11 -3.08 16.34
CA VAL A 87 -18.14 -4.09 15.93
C VAL A 87 -18.32 -5.31 16.83
N HIS A 88 -18.71 -6.42 16.21
CA HIS A 88 -19.01 -7.69 16.89
C HIS A 88 -17.73 -8.46 17.21
N PRO A 89 -17.76 -9.37 18.20
CA PRO A 89 -16.61 -10.25 18.51
C PRO A 89 -16.12 -11.09 17.33
N SER A 90 -16.99 -11.36 16.35
CA SER A 90 -16.65 -12.05 15.10
C SER A 90 -15.85 -11.19 14.12
N GLY A 91 -15.66 -9.91 14.40
CA GLY A 91 -15.09 -8.91 13.48
C GLY A 91 -16.11 -8.32 12.50
N ALA A 92 -17.34 -8.86 12.46
CA ALA A 92 -18.42 -8.31 11.66
C ALA A 92 -18.88 -6.94 12.20
N TRP A 93 -19.38 -6.10 11.30
CA TRP A 93 -19.88 -4.77 11.59
C TRP A 93 -21.38 -4.73 11.37
N THR A 94 -22.09 -3.96 12.19
CA THR A 94 -23.48 -3.57 11.94
C THR A 94 -23.56 -2.05 11.89
N LEU A 95 -24.31 -1.53 10.92
CA LEU A 95 -24.47 -0.10 10.66
C LEU A 95 -25.94 0.26 10.85
N GLN A 96 -26.30 0.89 11.96
CA GLN A 96 -27.66 1.33 12.24
C GLN A 96 -27.82 2.82 11.92
N GLN A 97 -28.77 3.19 11.07
CA GLN A 97 -29.02 4.59 10.78
C GLN A 97 -29.54 5.31 12.05
N LEU A 98 -29.00 6.50 12.33
CA LEU A 98 -29.19 7.14 13.63
C LEU A 98 -30.61 7.63 13.93
N GLU A 99 -31.36 8.05 12.92
CA GLU A 99 -32.67 8.70 13.07
C GLU A 99 -33.82 7.69 13.10
N ASN A 100 -33.90 6.80 12.11
CA ASN A 100 -34.93 5.78 11.97
C ASN A 100 -34.58 4.47 12.70
N LYS A 101 -33.36 4.28 13.21
CA LYS A 101 -32.92 3.07 13.93
C LYS A 101 -32.99 1.77 13.12
N ARG A 102 -33.01 1.87 11.80
CA ARG A 102 -32.97 0.71 10.89
C ARG A 102 -31.53 0.33 10.58
N TYR A 103 -31.28 -0.93 10.28
CA TYR A 103 -29.96 -1.42 9.96
C TYR A 103 -29.72 -1.41 8.46
N LEU A 104 -28.49 -1.10 8.05
CA LEU A 104 -28.04 -1.28 6.68
C LEU A 104 -27.93 -2.78 6.40
N GLU A 105 -28.55 -3.23 5.32
CA GLU A 105 -28.66 -4.64 4.97
C GLU A 105 -28.51 -4.84 3.47
N SER A 106 -28.23 -6.08 3.07
CA SER A 106 -28.14 -6.47 1.67
C SER A 106 -28.67 -7.88 1.46
N ASP A 107 -29.37 -8.07 0.35
CA ASP A 107 -29.80 -9.37 -0.15
C ASP A 107 -28.82 -9.99 -1.16
N GLY A 108 -27.70 -9.32 -1.43
CA GLY A 108 -26.68 -9.72 -2.41
C GLY A 108 -26.78 -9.00 -3.75
N GLU A 109 -27.91 -8.37 -4.06
CA GLU A 109 -28.10 -7.55 -5.27
C GLU A 109 -28.19 -6.07 -4.92
N ASP A 110 -29.03 -5.74 -3.94
CA ASP A 110 -29.30 -4.39 -3.50
C ASP A 110 -28.83 -4.13 -2.06
N VAL A 111 -28.73 -2.84 -1.73
CA VAL A 111 -28.45 -2.35 -0.38
C VAL A 111 -29.61 -1.46 0.04
N PHE A 112 -30.17 -1.74 1.21
CA PHE A 112 -31.33 -1.03 1.73
C PHE A 112 -31.23 -0.90 3.26
N CYS A 113 -32.17 -0.17 3.86
CA CYS A 113 -32.17 0.10 5.29
C CYS A 113 -33.61 0.16 5.82
N VAL A 114 -34.29 -1.00 5.85
CA VAL A 114 -35.73 -1.08 6.17
C VAL A 114 -36.02 -1.73 7.51
N THR A 115 -35.21 -2.70 7.96
CA THR A 115 -35.53 -3.48 9.15
C THR A 115 -34.86 -2.96 10.44
N HIS A 116 -35.53 -3.20 11.57
CA HIS A 116 -35.01 -2.91 12.91
C HIS A 116 -34.43 -4.15 13.61
N ASN A 117 -34.71 -5.34 13.07
CA ASN A 117 -34.37 -6.61 13.69
C ASN A 117 -33.05 -7.12 13.12
N LEU A 118 -32.09 -7.37 14.00
CA LEU A 118 -30.79 -7.88 13.60
C LEU A 118 -30.89 -9.32 13.08
N THR A 119 -30.36 -9.56 11.89
CA THR A 119 -30.22 -10.88 11.25
C THR A 119 -28.83 -11.00 10.63
N SER A 120 -28.48 -12.17 10.10
CA SER A 120 -27.20 -12.40 9.41
C SER A 120 -26.98 -11.48 8.19
N HIS A 121 -28.05 -10.99 7.54
CA HIS A 121 -27.98 -10.05 6.41
C HIS A 121 -27.47 -8.65 6.78
N HIS A 122 -27.37 -8.37 8.08
CA HIS A 122 -26.89 -7.10 8.63
C HIS A 122 -25.41 -7.15 9.03
N MET A 123 -24.76 -8.31 8.89
CA MET A 123 -23.39 -8.53 9.34
C MET A 123 -22.41 -8.29 8.21
N TRP A 124 -21.74 -7.16 8.26
CA TRP A 124 -20.81 -6.71 7.23
C TRP A 124 -19.38 -7.09 7.61
N MET A 125 -18.67 -7.81 6.75
CA MET A 125 -17.25 -8.10 6.97
C MET A 125 -16.40 -7.07 6.23
N PRO A 126 -15.71 -6.15 6.93
CA PRO A 126 -14.93 -5.12 6.25
C PRO A 126 -13.68 -5.70 5.57
N GLN A 127 -13.34 -5.19 4.39
CA GLN A 127 -12.10 -5.53 3.69
C GLN A 127 -11.23 -4.29 3.46
N LEU A 128 -9.92 -4.45 3.65
CA LEU A 128 -8.96 -3.39 3.37
C LEU A 128 -8.83 -3.19 1.86
N ALA A 129 -9.18 -2.00 1.37
CA ALA A 129 -8.92 -1.60 -0.02
C ALA A 129 -7.45 -1.18 -0.25
N MET A 130 -6.69 -1.00 0.81
CA MET A 130 -5.27 -0.64 0.78
C MET A 130 -4.44 -1.71 0.04
N HIS A 131 -3.30 -1.29 -0.52
CA HIS A 131 -2.30 -2.22 -1.02
C HIS A 131 -1.88 -3.22 0.07
N VAL A 132 -1.66 -4.49 -0.28
CA VAL A 132 -1.36 -5.55 0.70
C VAL A 132 0.04 -5.42 1.31
N HIS A 133 0.96 -4.68 0.67
CA HIS A 133 2.26 -4.37 1.23
C HIS A 133 2.16 -3.18 2.18
N VAL A 134 2.28 -3.45 3.47
CA VAL A 134 1.95 -2.54 4.57
C VAL A 134 3.07 -2.46 5.61
N VAL A 135 2.95 -1.48 6.49
CA VAL A 135 3.68 -1.40 7.76
C VAL A 135 2.68 -1.39 8.91
N LEU A 136 3.06 -1.96 10.04
CA LEU A 136 2.24 -2.01 11.25
C LEU A 136 2.75 -0.99 12.27
N PHE A 137 1.97 0.04 12.56
CA PHE A 137 2.30 1.06 13.55
C PHE A 137 1.51 0.84 14.84
N ASN A 138 2.17 0.68 15.97
CA ASN A 138 1.48 0.55 17.26
C ASN A 138 1.30 1.94 17.91
N PRO A 139 0.06 2.44 18.09
CA PRO A 139 -0.17 3.77 18.65
C PRO A 139 0.21 3.90 20.12
N SER A 140 0.14 2.82 20.91
CA SER A 140 0.49 2.86 22.33
C SER A 140 1.98 3.16 22.53
N SER A 141 2.85 2.44 21.81
CA SER A 141 4.31 2.66 21.86
C SER A 141 4.85 3.73 20.91
N GLN A 142 4.06 4.18 19.92
CA GLN A 142 4.51 5.06 18.82
C GLN A 142 5.66 4.48 17.99
N LEU A 143 5.71 3.15 17.85
CA LEU A 143 6.75 2.41 17.14
C LEU A 143 6.15 1.50 16.05
N TYR A 144 6.96 1.14 15.07
CA TYR A 144 6.60 0.22 14.00
C TYR A 144 7.09 -1.19 14.29
N ALA A 145 6.33 -2.18 13.81
CA ALA A 145 6.79 -3.56 13.75
C ALA A 145 7.94 -3.70 12.75
N ARG A 146 8.92 -4.54 13.09
CA ARG A 146 10.10 -4.82 12.30
C ARG A 146 10.52 -6.26 12.50
N THR A 147 10.78 -6.93 11.39
CA THR A 147 11.31 -8.29 11.38
C THR A 147 12.78 -8.29 11.80
N ASP A 148 13.18 -9.28 12.59
CA ASP A 148 14.57 -9.57 12.92
C ASP A 148 14.94 -10.92 12.27
N PRO A 149 15.65 -10.89 11.13
CA PRO A 149 16.04 -12.11 10.43
C PRO A 149 17.02 -12.98 11.22
N GLU A 150 17.86 -12.39 12.08
CA GLU A 150 18.89 -13.09 12.85
C GLU A 150 18.25 -13.89 13.98
N LEU A 151 17.36 -13.26 14.74
CA LEU A 151 16.63 -13.92 15.82
C LEU A 151 15.36 -14.65 15.34
N ASN A 152 15.00 -14.50 14.06
CA ASN A 152 13.81 -15.07 13.44
C ASN A 152 12.52 -14.69 14.18
N ARG A 153 12.39 -13.40 14.52
CA ARG A 153 11.34 -12.81 15.36
C ARG A 153 10.82 -11.50 14.78
N VAL A 154 9.77 -10.94 15.38
CA VAL A 154 9.28 -9.58 15.07
C VAL A 154 9.27 -8.76 16.35
N TRP A 155 9.79 -7.54 16.26
CA TRP A 155 9.83 -6.57 17.36
C TRP A 155 9.02 -5.34 16.98
N VAL A 156 8.53 -4.60 17.97
CA VAL A 156 7.90 -3.28 17.77
C VAL A 156 8.82 -2.23 18.40
N ASP A 157 9.85 -1.84 17.65
CA ASP A 157 11.03 -1.17 18.22
C ASP A 157 11.60 0.00 17.40
N THR A 158 11.04 0.29 16.22
CA THR A 158 11.58 1.34 15.34
C THR A 158 10.65 2.53 15.18
N PRO A 159 11.14 3.78 15.31
CA PRO A 159 10.31 4.98 15.19
C PRO A 159 9.96 5.33 13.74
N VAL A 160 10.74 4.83 12.77
CA VAL A 160 10.57 5.15 11.34
C VAL A 160 10.67 3.87 10.52
N ALA A 161 9.66 3.60 9.69
CA ALA A 161 9.58 2.42 8.84
C ALA A 161 10.34 2.58 7.51
N TYR A 162 11.61 2.96 7.57
CA TYR A 162 12.51 2.99 6.41
C TYR A 162 13.27 1.66 6.13
N PRO A 163 13.55 0.77 7.12
CA PRO A 163 14.15 -0.51 6.83
C PRO A 163 13.20 -1.41 6.03
N GLU A 164 13.74 -2.30 5.20
CA GLU A 164 12.92 -3.28 4.46
C GLU A 164 12.20 -4.25 5.41
N GLU A 165 12.78 -4.50 6.58
CA GLU A 165 12.24 -5.41 7.59
C GLU A 165 10.95 -4.91 8.23
N CYS A 166 10.59 -3.64 8.04
CA CYS A 166 9.29 -3.09 8.46
C CYS A 166 8.14 -3.46 7.52
N GLY A 167 8.45 -3.91 6.30
CA GLY A 167 7.46 -4.33 5.32
C GLY A 167 6.82 -5.68 5.66
N PHE A 168 5.49 -5.72 5.56
CA PHE A 168 4.70 -6.94 5.68
C PHE A 168 3.71 -7.05 4.52
N ILE A 169 3.45 -8.25 4.03
CA ILE A 169 2.38 -8.54 3.07
C ILE A 169 1.22 -9.19 3.83
N LEU A 170 0.03 -8.61 3.70
CA LEU A 170 -1.20 -9.24 4.18
C LEU A 170 -1.66 -10.28 3.16
N ARG A 171 -1.66 -11.56 3.55
CA ARG A 171 -2.12 -12.67 2.72
C ARG A 171 -3.45 -13.19 3.24
N PHE A 172 -4.51 -13.13 2.44
CA PHE A 172 -5.84 -13.58 2.86
C PHE A 172 -6.16 -14.93 2.24
N ARG A 173 -6.40 -15.95 3.07
CA ARG A 173 -6.70 -17.31 2.62
C ARG A 173 -7.82 -17.88 3.47
N ASN A 174 -8.91 -18.33 2.86
CA ASN A 174 -10.04 -18.95 3.56
C ASN A 174 -10.57 -18.12 4.74
N GLY A 175 -10.61 -16.79 4.61
CA GLY A 175 -11.11 -15.87 5.64
C GLY A 175 -10.14 -15.57 6.79
N VAL A 176 -8.91 -16.09 6.75
CA VAL A 176 -7.85 -15.74 7.72
C VAL A 176 -6.73 -14.93 7.05
N CYS A 177 -6.07 -14.11 7.85
CA CYS A 177 -4.93 -13.30 7.46
C CYS A 177 -3.63 -13.98 7.91
N HIS A 178 -2.65 -14.03 7.01
CA HIS A 178 -1.28 -14.39 7.32
C HIS A 178 -0.39 -13.16 7.10
N LEU A 179 0.45 -12.85 8.08
CA LEU A 179 1.45 -11.79 7.97
C LEU A 179 2.74 -12.36 7.40
N GLU A 180 3.01 -12.09 6.12
CA GLU A 180 4.27 -12.44 5.47
C GLU A 180 5.27 -11.29 5.62
N THR A 181 6.50 -11.60 6.04
CA THR A 181 7.59 -10.64 6.22
C THR A 181 8.34 -10.41 4.91
N SER A 182 9.19 -9.37 4.85
CA SER A 182 9.99 -9.07 3.65
C SER A 182 10.97 -10.17 3.20
N ASN A 183 11.25 -11.17 4.06
CA ASN A 183 12.05 -12.35 3.71
C ASN A 183 11.19 -13.61 3.45
N HIS A 184 9.91 -13.42 3.11
CA HIS A 184 8.95 -14.47 2.73
C HIS A 184 8.74 -15.55 3.80
N LYS A 185 8.84 -15.15 5.08
CA LYS A 185 8.45 -15.97 6.21
C LYS A 185 7.14 -15.42 6.80
N PHE A 186 6.51 -16.18 7.68
CA PHE A 186 5.21 -15.86 8.25
C PHE A 186 5.31 -15.68 9.75
N VAL A 187 4.70 -14.63 10.28
CA VAL A 187 4.50 -14.50 11.73
C VAL A 187 3.68 -15.70 12.21
N SER A 188 4.10 -16.32 13.31
CA SER A 188 3.45 -17.51 13.84
C SER A 188 3.14 -17.41 15.33
N ARG A 189 2.27 -18.29 15.79
CA ARG A 189 1.89 -18.46 17.20
C ARG A 189 3.05 -18.88 18.11
N LEU A 190 4.14 -19.40 17.54
CA LEU A 190 5.29 -19.96 18.27
C LEU A 190 6.41 -18.92 18.53
N GLU A 191 6.09 -17.63 18.45
CA GLU A 191 7.05 -16.51 18.63
C GLU A 191 8.28 -16.58 17.71
N LYS A 192 8.16 -17.33 16.62
CA LYS A 192 9.19 -17.51 15.59
C LYS A 192 8.55 -17.40 14.23
N LEU A 193 9.31 -16.97 13.23
CA LEU A 193 8.83 -16.94 11.86
C LEU A 193 8.78 -18.35 11.25
N ALA A 194 7.68 -18.70 10.60
CA ALA A 194 7.45 -19.94 9.88
C ALA A 194 7.79 -19.78 8.39
N LYS A 195 8.26 -20.84 7.72
CA LYS A 195 8.60 -20.78 6.28
C LYS A 195 7.40 -20.84 5.34
N LYS A 196 6.25 -21.30 5.83
CA LYS A 196 5.03 -21.50 5.04
C LYS A 196 3.81 -21.10 5.86
N ALA A 197 2.79 -20.61 5.17
CA ALA A 197 1.48 -20.42 5.76
C ALA A 197 0.90 -21.77 6.21
N SER A 198 0.35 -21.78 7.42
CA SER A 198 -0.28 -22.93 8.07
C SER A 198 -1.28 -22.44 9.14
N ALA A 199 -1.94 -23.38 9.82
CA ALA A 199 -2.80 -23.06 10.98
C ALA A 199 -2.07 -22.29 12.09
N GLU A 200 -0.74 -22.43 12.21
CA GLU A 200 0.08 -21.72 13.20
C GLU A 200 0.43 -20.29 12.79
N THR A 201 0.01 -19.85 11.61
CA THR A 201 0.25 -18.49 11.08
C THR A 201 -1.05 -17.79 10.70
N ALA A 202 -2.19 -18.44 10.98
CA ALA A 202 -3.51 -17.96 10.64
C ALA A 202 -4.03 -17.08 11.78
N PHE A 203 -4.30 -15.82 11.46
CA PHE A 203 -4.89 -14.85 12.37
C PHE A 203 -6.22 -14.32 11.82
N HIS A 204 -7.17 -14.10 12.70
CA HIS A 204 -8.34 -13.27 12.40
C HIS A 204 -7.93 -11.81 12.49
N LEU A 205 -8.19 -11.04 11.43
CA LEU A 205 -7.91 -9.61 11.40
C LEU A 205 -9.21 -8.86 11.72
N ASN A 206 -9.28 -8.28 12.91
CA ASN A 206 -10.40 -7.48 13.37
C ASN A 206 -10.15 -6.01 13.04
N LEU A 207 -10.90 -5.45 12.10
CA LEU A 207 -10.76 -4.06 11.66
C LEU A 207 -11.66 -3.11 12.46
N ARG A 208 -11.16 -1.92 12.73
CA ARG A 208 -11.87 -0.75 13.22
C ARG A 208 -11.63 0.46 12.31
N PRO A 209 -12.48 1.51 12.40
CA PRO A 209 -12.26 2.75 11.66
C PRO A 209 -10.84 3.32 11.86
N GLY A 210 -10.29 3.95 10.82
CA GLY A 210 -8.92 4.48 10.84
C GLY A 210 -7.83 3.44 10.56
N CYS A 211 -8.16 2.33 9.89
CA CYS A 211 -7.25 1.22 9.62
C CYS A 211 -6.62 0.61 10.88
N LEU A 212 -7.32 0.71 12.01
CA LEU A 212 -6.90 0.16 13.28
C LEU A 212 -7.26 -1.33 13.30
N VAL A 213 -6.29 -2.21 13.53
CA VAL A 213 -6.46 -3.66 13.50
C VAL A 213 -5.99 -4.31 14.78
N CYS A 214 -6.64 -5.40 15.12
CA CYS A 214 -6.20 -6.35 16.13
C CYS A 214 -6.14 -7.73 15.46
N LEU A 215 -5.06 -8.48 15.72
CA LEU A 215 -4.85 -9.82 15.16
C LEU A 215 -5.04 -10.84 16.28
N THR A 216 -5.97 -11.78 16.09
CA THR A 216 -6.26 -12.83 17.08
C THR A 216 -6.07 -14.21 16.48
N ASP A 217 -5.63 -15.17 17.27
CA ASP A 217 -5.60 -16.57 16.85
C ASP A 217 -6.98 -17.23 16.96
N ARG A 218 -7.06 -18.52 16.59
CA ARG A 218 -8.30 -19.33 16.69
C ARG A 218 -8.82 -19.52 18.12
N ASP A 219 -7.97 -19.30 19.13
CA ASP A 219 -8.30 -19.46 20.54
C ASP A 219 -8.62 -18.10 21.20
N GLY A 220 -8.72 -17.03 20.39
CA GLY A 220 -9.03 -15.67 20.86
C GLY A 220 -7.84 -14.93 21.47
N ARG A 221 -6.64 -15.51 21.47
CA ARG A 221 -5.43 -14.83 21.98
C ARG A 221 -4.99 -13.76 21.01
N VAL A 222 -4.52 -12.65 21.55
CA VAL A 222 -4.23 -11.41 20.83
C VAL A 222 -2.74 -11.32 20.53
N LEU A 223 -2.37 -10.88 19.33
CA LEU A 223 -0.98 -10.63 18.93
C LEU A 223 -0.60 -9.17 19.20
N TYR A 224 0.30 -8.92 20.14
CA TYR A 224 0.69 -7.57 20.58
C TYR A 224 2.14 -7.53 21.09
N PRO A 225 2.77 -6.34 21.21
CA PRO A 225 4.14 -6.25 21.70
C PRO A 225 4.22 -6.50 23.21
N ARG A 226 5.12 -7.39 23.64
CA ARG A 226 5.29 -7.77 25.05
C ARG A 226 6.73 -7.62 25.55
N GLY A 227 6.85 -7.29 26.83
CA GLY A 227 8.13 -7.14 27.54
C GLY A 227 8.92 -5.89 27.14
N SER A 228 10.05 -5.67 27.80
CA SER A 228 10.87 -4.45 27.64
C SER A 228 11.38 -4.23 26.21
N ARG A 229 11.62 -5.32 25.48
CA ARG A 229 12.03 -5.30 24.06
C ARG A 229 10.87 -5.31 23.07
N ARG A 230 9.61 -5.37 23.54
CA ARG A 230 8.40 -5.33 22.71
C ARG A 230 8.39 -6.43 21.63
N LEU A 231 8.60 -7.67 22.06
CA LEU A 231 8.48 -8.84 21.20
C LEU A 231 7.02 -8.98 20.75
N LEU A 232 6.77 -9.11 19.46
CA LEU A 232 5.42 -9.38 18.97
C LEU A 232 5.07 -10.85 19.21
N CYS A 233 4.20 -11.12 20.18
CA CYS A 233 3.75 -12.48 20.50
C CYS A 233 2.30 -12.52 21.01
N LEU A 234 1.77 -13.73 21.16
CA LEU A 234 0.40 -13.93 21.62
C LEU A 234 0.27 -13.75 23.13
N GLY A 235 -0.86 -13.21 23.57
CA GLY A 235 -1.27 -13.14 24.98
C GLY A 235 -2.76 -12.88 25.13
N GLU A 236 -3.25 -12.81 26.36
CA GLU A 236 -4.69 -12.74 26.67
C GLU A 236 -5.12 -11.40 27.26
N SER A 237 -4.18 -10.58 27.75
CA SER A 237 -4.47 -9.35 28.48
C SER A 237 -3.52 -8.25 28.02
N PRO A 238 -3.74 -7.64 26.84
CA PRO A 238 -3.06 -6.41 26.45
C PRO A 238 -3.49 -5.27 27.40
N GLU A 239 -2.52 -4.47 27.83
CA GLU A 239 -2.79 -3.24 28.59
C GLU A 239 -2.90 -2.05 27.61
N ASP A 240 -3.53 -0.95 28.02
CA ASP A 240 -3.42 0.37 27.36
C ASP A 240 -3.44 0.40 25.81
N ASN A 241 -4.39 -0.32 25.19
CA ASN A 241 -4.56 -0.42 23.73
C ASN A 241 -3.34 -0.99 22.97
N GLU A 242 -2.46 -1.75 23.64
CA GLU A 242 -1.29 -2.41 23.06
C GLU A 242 -1.64 -3.35 21.91
N GLU A 243 -2.85 -3.91 21.88
CA GLU A 243 -3.32 -4.82 20.85
C GLU A 243 -3.54 -4.19 19.48
N TRP A 244 -3.64 -2.87 19.45
CA TRP A 244 -4.02 -2.16 18.23
C TRP A 244 -2.81 -1.76 17.41
N PHE A 245 -2.90 -2.01 16.11
CA PHE A 245 -1.99 -1.50 15.10
C PHE A 245 -2.74 -0.66 14.09
N VAL A 246 -2.21 0.49 13.70
CA VAL A 246 -2.65 1.18 12.49
C VAL A 246 -1.88 0.56 11.33
N ILE A 247 -2.61 -0.07 10.42
CA ILE A 247 -2.05 -0.50 9.13
C ILE A 247 -1.88 0.73 8.26
N LYS A 248 -0.67 0.94 7.76
CA LYS A 248 -0.36 1.99 6.77
C LYS A 248 0.23 1.35 5.52
N ARG A 249 0.06 1.99 4.37
CA ARG A 249 0.77 1.59 3.15
C ARG A 249 2.27 1.58 3.43
N CYS A 250 2.99 0.60 2.92
CA CYS A 250 4.43 0.58 3.06
C CYS A 250 5.00 1.86 2.37
N PRO A 251 5.70 2.74 3.09
CA PRO A 251 6.19 3.99 2.53
C PRO A 251 7.25 3.73 1.45
N GLN A 252 7.29 4.54 0.39
CA GLN A 252 8.33 4.44 -0.64
C GLN A 252 9.61 5.18 -0.22
N TRP A 253 10.54 4.43 0.37
CA TRP A 253 11.86 4.96 0.68
C TRP A 253 12.80 4.70 -0.47
N VAL A 254 13.59 5.72 -0.83
CA VAL A 254 14.55 5.68 -1.94
C VAL A 254 15.94 6.06 -1.47
N SER A 255 16.94 5.66 -2.24
CA SER A 255 18.30 6.16 -2.17
C SER A 255 18.70 6.74 -3.53
N LEU A 256 19.54 7.77 -3.51
CA LEU A 256 20.02 8.45 -4.72
C LEU A 256 21.50 8.17 -4.88
N LYS A 257 21.85 7.47 -5.95
CA LYS A 257 23.23 7.07 -6.24
C LYS A 257 23.75 7.88 -7.42
N THR A 258 24.91 8.49 -7.22
CA THR A 258 25.56 9.38 -8.19
C THR A 258 26.29 8.58 -9.26
N TRP A 259 26.67 9.22 -10.36
CA TRP A 259 27.56 8.65 -11.38
C TRP A 259 28.88 8.10 -10.81
N ALA A 260 29.41 8.74 -9.77
CA ALA A 260 30.61 8.29 -9.04
C ALA A 260 30.36 7.07 -8.13
N LYS A 261 29.17 6.45 -8.22
CA LYS A 261 28.73 5.28 -7.44
C LYS A 261 28.73 5.53 -5.93
N ARG A 262 28.44 6.77 -5.53
CA ARG A 262 28.26 7.16 -4.13
C ARG A 262 26.80 7.50 -3.85
N TYR A 263 26.34 7.29 -2.64
CA TYR A 263 25.00 7.66 -2.21
C TYR A 263 24.99 9.06 -1.62
N MET A 264 24.03 9.87 -2.06
CA MET A 264 23.71 11.16 -1.46
C MET A 264 23.11 10.93 -0.06
N ASN A 265 23.55 11.71 0.93
CA ASN A 265 23.01 11.66 2.29
C ASN A 265 22.33 12.98 2.70
N ALA A 266 21.68 12.97 3.86
CA ALA A 266 20.98 14.11 4.47
C ALA A 266 21.93 15.17 5.03
N GLU A 267 23.25 14.93 5.03
CA GLU A 267 24.26 15.99 5.22
C GLU A 267 24.59 16.69 3.89
N VAL A 268 23.88 16.29 2.82
CA VAL A 268 23.99 16.84 1.48
C VAL A 268 25.41 16.64 0.90
N TYR A 269 25.89 15.42 1.13
CA TYR A 269 27.19 14.93 0.70
C TYR A 269 27.06 13.53 0.07
N ALA A 270 27.81 13.29 -1.01
CA ALA A 270 27.82 12.02 -1.73
C ALA A 270 29.12 11.25 -1.49
N GLY A 271 29.32 10.76 -0.26
CA GLY A 271 30.55 10.08 0.15
C GLY A 271 30.46 8.57 0.27
N SER A 272 29.31 8.04 0.70
CA SER A 272 29.19 6.63 1.07
C SER A 272 29.03 5.72 -0.14
N LYS A 273 29.65 4.53 -0.12
CA LYS A 273 29.38 3.45 -1.11
C LYS A 273 28.23 2.54 -0.67
N LYS A 274 27.80 2.63 0.59
CA LYS A 274 26.74 1.80 1.18
C LYS A 274 25.54 2.68 1.52
N ILE A 275 24.35 2.09 1.42
CA ILE A 275 23.14 2.72 1.92
C ILE A 275 23.24 2.77 3.45
N THR A 276 23.02 3.96 4.00
CA THR A 276 22.86 4.23 5.42
C THR A 276 21.51 4.90 5.66
N PRO A 277 21.00 4.95 6.90
CA PRO A 277 19.73 5.64 7.20
C PRO A 277 19.73 7.10 6.75
N MET A 278 20.88 7.77 6.83
CA MET A 278 21.05 9.15 6.35
C MET A 278 21.04 9.29 4.82
N SER A 279 21.20 8.21 4.07
CA SER A 279 21.12 8.20 2.60
C SER A 279 19.79 7.69 2.06
N THR A 280 18.80 7.55 2.95
CA THR A 280 17.46 7.06 2.62
C THR A 280 16.46 8.19 2.81
N PHE A 281 15.65 8.43 1.78
CA PHE A 281 14.68 9.52 1.74
C PHE A 281 13.29 8.96 1.43
N LEU A 282 12.28 9.43 2.14
CA LEU A 282 10.90 9.22 1.78
C LEU A 282 10.62 10.07 0.53
N PHE A 283 10.21 9.42 -0.55
CA PHE A 283 9.90 10.06 -1.82
C PHE A 283 8.42 10.47 -1.81
N GLU A 284 8.13 11.76 -1.65
CA GLU A 284 6.76 12.28 -1.63
C GLU A 284 6.49 12.98 -2.97
N ALA A 285 5.70 12.34 -3.84
CA ALA A 285 5.36 12.86 -5.15
C ALA A 285 4.00 13.56 -5.11
N ASP A 286 3.95 14.76 -5.69
CA ASP A 286 2.72 15.52 -5.93
C ASP A 286 2.39 15.40 -7.42
N ALA A 287 1.30 14.70 -7.72
CA ALA A 287 0.86 14.45 -9.09
C ALA A 287 0.31 15.71 -9.76
N ASP A 288 -0.28 16.63 -8.98
CA ASP A 288 -0.93 17.84 -9.49
C ASP A 288 0.13 18.86 -9.91
N THR A 289 1.13 19.08 -9.07
CA THR A 289 2.24 20.01 -9.36
C THR A 289 3.38 19.37 -10.16
N LYS A 290 3.37 18.03 -10.31
CA LYS A 290 4.47 17.24 -10.90
C LYS A 290 5.81 17.54 -10.20
N THR A 291 5.79 17.69 -8.88
CA THR A 291 6.97 17.89 -8.04
C THR A 291 7.19 16.74 -7.09
N VAL A 292 8.42 16.56 -6.63
CA VAL A 292 8.78 15.65 -5.55
C VAL A 292 9.38 16.43 -4.38
N GLN A 293 9.15 15.93 -3.18
CA GLN A 293 9.87 16.31 -1.97
C GLN A 293 10.59 15.06 -1.42
N LEU A 294 11.80 15.26 -0.91
CA LEU A 294 12.64 14.18 -0.37
C LEU A 294 12.85 14.42 1.13
N LYS A 295 12.25 13.58 1.95
CA LYS A 295 12.27 13.71 3.42
C LYS A 295 13.21 12.70 4.05
N ASP A 296 14.12 13.15 4.89
CA ASP A 296 15.05 12.28 5.62
C ASP A 296 14.38 11.57 6.80
N VAL A 297 15.10 10.64 7.42
CA VAL A 297 14.62 9.89 8.61
C VAL A 297 14.46 10.77 9.87
N ARG A 298 14.93 12.02 9.85
CA ARG A 298 14.74 13.03 10.92
C ARG A 298 13.56 13.95 10.61
N HIS A 299 12.77 13.61 9.61
CA HIS A 299 11.61 14.36 9.14
C HIS A 299 11.92 15.76 8.59
N LYS A 300 13.14 16.00 8.11
CA LYS A 300 13.52 17.22 7.40
C LYS A 300 13.54 16.97 5.89
N TYR A 301 13.20 18.01 5.15
CA TYR A 301 13.17 17.95 3.69
C TYR A 301 14.48 18.48 3.09
N LEU A 302 14.94 17.83 2.01
CA LEU A 302 15.92 18.46 1.13
C LEU A 302 15.32 19.75 0.56
N ALA A 303 16.11 20.81 0.60
CA ALA A 303 15.66 22.14 0.22
C ALA A 303 16.78 22.89 -0.51
N GLN A 304 16.42 23.59 -1.59
CA GLN A 304 17.32 24.53 -2.24
C GLN A 304 17.45 25.80 -1.37
N ARG A 305 18.68 26.25 -1.15
CA ARG A 305 19.00 27.42 -0.33
C ARG A 305 19.76 28.47 -1.13
N GLN A 306 20.08 29.58 -0.49
CA GLN A 306 20.86 30.67 -1.09
C GLN A 306 22.19 30.16 -1.66
N PHE A 307 22.78 30.92 -2.58
CA PHE A 307 24.05 30.56 -3.23
C PHE A 307 24.05 29.18 -3.91
N LYS A 308 22.87 28.71 -4.37
CA LYS A 308 22.70 27.45 -5.10
C LYS A 308 23.00 26.20 -4.25
N SER A 309 23.11 26.30 -2.93
CA SER A 309 23.31 25.14 -2.07
C SER A 309 22.03 24.32 -1.90
N VAL A 310 22.16 23.06 -1.53
CA VAL A 310 21.06 22.20 -1.08
C VAL A 310 21.31 21.84 0.39
N MET A 311 20.27 21.75 1.22
CA MET A 311 20.38 21.39 2.64
C MET A 311 19.20 20.51 3.06
N ALA A 312 19.37 19.60 4.03
CA ALA A 312 18.29 18.80 4.59
C ALA A 312 17.70 19.46 5.86
N ASN A 313 17.19 20.68 5.71
CA ASN A 313 16.63 21.44 6.82
C ASN A 313 15.26 22.08 6.52
N GLY A 314 14.65 21.74 5.39
CA GLY A 314 13.37 22.31 4.98
C GLY A 314 12.16 21.69 5.68
N TYR A 315 11.06 22.44 5.63
CA TYR A 315 9.72 22.05 6.03
C TYR A 315 8.83 21.80 4.80
N ARG A 316 7.75 21.03 4.99
CA ARG A 316 6.91 20.52 3.89
C ARG A 316 6.27 21.62 3.05
N GLU A 317 5.95 22.74 3.68
CA GLU A 317 5.22 23.86 3.09
C GLU A 317 6.13 24.74 2.21
N GLU A 318 7.46 24.63 2.38
CA GLU A 318 8.42 25.46 1.67
C GLU A 318 8.50 25.11 0.17
N PRO A 319 8.38 26.08 -0.75
CA PRO A 319 8.54 25.83 -2.18
C PRO A 319 9.96 25.35 -2.53
N GLU A 320 10.98 25.73 -1.75
CA GLU A 320 12.38 25.32 -1.91
C GLU A 320 12.59 23.81 -1.77
N THR A 321 11.65 23.10 -1.15
CA THR A 321 11.71 21.64 -0.98
C THR A 321 11.11 20.87 -2.14
N LYS A 322 10.48 21.58 -3.09
CA LYS A 322 9.83 20.99 -4.25
C LYS A 322 10.79 20.96 -5.43
N PHE A 323 11.05 19.76 -5.94
CA PHE A 323 11.90 19.54 -7.11
C PHE A 323 11.08 18.95 -8.26
N HIS A 324 11.38 19.33 -9.49
CA HIS A 324 10.85 18.60 -10.65
C HIS A 324 11.75 17.42 -11.00
N VAL A 325 11.16 16.27 -11.25
CA VAL A 325 11.87 15.04 -11.63
C VAL A 325 11.78 14.84 -13.14
N LEU A 326 12.92 14.77 -13.80
CA LEU A 326 13.01 14.32 -15.19
C LEU A 326 13.52 12.87 -15.22
N TRP A 327 12.69 11.96 -15.73
CA TRP A 327 13.03 10.55 -15.88
C TRP A 327 13.77 10.30 -17.19
N HIS A 328 14.80 9.47 -17.15
CA HIS A 328 15.57 9.07 -18.33
C HIS A 328 16.13 7.65 -18.15
N TYR A 329 15.41 6.63 -18.62
CA TYR A 329 15.84 5.23 -18.65
C TYR A 329 16.46 4.74 -17.32
N GLY A 330 15.69 4.81 -16.23
CA GLY A 330 16.12 4.37 -14.89
C GLY A 330 16.96 5.40 -14.11
N LYS A 331 17.26 6.55 -14.72
CA LYS A 331 17.93 7.68 -14.08
C LYS A 331 16.96 8.83 -13.88
N ILE A 332 17.32 9.72 -12.97
CA ILE A 332 16.60 10.96 -12.74
C ILE A 332 17.54 12.16 -12.75
N PHE A 333 16.96 13.30 -13.13
CA PHE A 333 17.52 14.63 -12.92
C PHE A 333 16.55 15.44 -12.08
N LEU A 334 17.06 16.09 -11.04
CA LEU A 334 16.26 16.92 -10.15
C LEU A 334 16.46 18.39 -10.51
N ARG A 335 15.40 19.10 -10.87
CA ARG A 335 15.41 20.55 -11.08
C ARG A 335 14.85 21.26 -9.86
N ALA A 336 15.63 22.15 -9.26
CA ALA A 336 15.23 22.94 -8.10
C ALA A 336 14.38 24.16 -8.50
N LEU A 337 13.87 24.87 -7.48
CA LEU A 337 13.04 26.07 -7.64
C LEU A 337 13.74 27.17 -8.46
N ASN A 338 15.05 27.34 -8.29
CA ASN A 338 15.87 28.29 -9.06
C ASN A 338 16.03 27.92 -10.57
N GLY A 339 15.35 26.88 -11.05
CA GLY A 339 15.41 26.41 -12.43
C GLY A 339 16.68 25.64 -12.80
N ARG A 340 17.58 25.41 -11.84
CA ARG A 340 18.85 24.69 -12.06
C ARG A 340 18.74 23.23 -11.65
N PHE A 341 19.55 22.41 -12.30
CA PHE A 341 19.69 21.00 -11.96
C PHE A 341 20.61 20.79 -10.75
N VAL A 342 20.18 19.88 -9.90
CA VAL A 342 20.91 19.39 -8.74
C VAL A 342 22.00 18.43 -9.21
N GLY A 343 23.24 18.73 -8.86
CA GLY A 343 24.39 17.91 -9.21
C GLY A 343 25.40 17.84 -8.07
N ILE A 344 26.41 16.99 -8.28
CA ILE A 344 27.45 16.69 -7.31
C ILE A 344 28.73 17.40 -7.73
N LEU A 345 29.23 18.27 -6.85
CA LEU A 345 30.52 18.94 -7.04
C LEU A 345 31.67 17.93 -6.93
N PRO A 346 32.86 18.21 -7.49
CA PRO A 346 34.03 17.33 -7.36
C PRO A 346 34.39 16.99 -5.91
N VAL A 347 34.12 17.92 -4.99
CA VAL A 347 34.30 17.75 -3.54
C VAL A 347 33.24 16.88 -2.87
N GLY A 348 32.23 16.38 -3.60
CA GLY A 348 31.16 15.51 -3.10
C GLY A 348 29.90 16.22 -2.57
N LEU A 349 29.91 17.55 -2.46
CA LEU A 349 28.76 18.34 -2.02
C LEU A 349 27.68 18.43 -3.11
N VAL A 350 26.41 18.43 -2.71
CA VAL A 350 25.28 18.60 -3.64
C VAL A 350 24.93 20.07 -3.78
N ALA A 351 24.72 20.54 -5.01
CA ALA A 351 24.33 21.91 -5.31
C ALA A 351 23.42 22.01 -6.55
N ALA A 352 22.52 22.99 -6.57
CA ALA A 352 21.60 23.27 -7.69
C ALA A 352 22.16 24.36 -8.61
N ARG A 353 23.13 24.01 -9.49
CA ARG A 353 23.92 24.98 -10.26
C ARG A 353 23.79 24.86 -11.78
N ALA A 354 23.57 23.66 -12.30
CA ALA A 354 23.66 23.39 -13.72
C ALA A 354 22.43 23.93 -14.47
N ALA A 355 22.64 24.55 -15.64
CA ALA A 355 21.54 25.00 -16.50
C ALA A 355 20.91 23.82 -17.27
N HIS A 356 21.74 22.83 -17.60
CA HIS A 356 21.38 21.64 -18.37
C HIS A 356 21.89 20.40 -17.64
N PRO A 357 21.22 19.25 -17.76
CA PRO A 357 21.66 18.01 -17.13
C PRO A 357 22.95 17.49 -17.77
N GLY A 358 23.91 17.08 -16.95
CA GLY A 358 25.12 16.37 -17.36
C GLY A 358 25.42 15.17 -16.45
N PRO A 359 26.59 14.53 -16.61
CA PRO A 359 26.97 13.36 -15.81
C PRO A 359 26.99 13.61 -14.29
N SER A 360 27.27 14.84 -13.85
CA SER A 360 27.28 15.22 -12.43
C SER A 360 25.88 15.43 -11.84
N GLU A 361 24.87 15.66 -12.68
CA GLU A 361 23.46 15.84 -12.31
C GLU A 361 22.67 14.52 -12.42
N GLU A 362 23.27 13.48 -13.01
CA GLU A 362 22.65 12.16 -13.13
C GLU A 362 22.61 11.43 -11.80
N LEU A 363 21.41 11.01 -11.40
CA LEU A 363 21.18 10.20 -10.20
C LEU A 363 20.45 8.90 -10.57
N GLU A 364 20.99 7.75 -10.17
CA GLU A 364 20.24 6.49 -10.14
C GLU A 364 19.35 6.50 -8.89
N LEU A 365 18.03 6.49 -9.09
CA LEU A 365 17.07 6.29 -8.02
C LEU A 365 16.91 4.80 -7.75
N ARG A 366 17.06 4.39 -6.48
CA ARG A 366 16.84 3.01 -6.06
C ARG A 366 15.86 2.94 -4.92
N LEU A 367 14.88 2.03 -5.01
CA LEU A 367 14.04 1.69 -3.86
C LEU A 367 14.91 1.11 -2.74
N ALA A 368 14.78 1.65 -1.53
CA ALA A 368 15.62 1.32 -0.38
C ALA A 368 14.96 0.30 0.56
N ASN A 369 13.62 0.24 0.58
CA ASN A 369 12.85 -0.64 1.46
C ASN A 369 11.92 -1.59 0.69
N ARG A 370 12.30 -1.92 -0.56
CA ARG A 370 11.58 -2.83 -1.44
C ARG A 370 12.56 -3.86 -2.03
N PRO A 371 12.82 -4.98 -1.32
CA PRO A 371 13.56 -6.10 -1.90
C PRO A 371 12.75 -6.82 -3.01
N PHE A 372 11.43 -6.65 -3.00
CA PHE A 372 10.51 -7.10 -4.04
C PHE A 372 9.40 -6.07 -4.25
N LEU A 373 8.66 -6.22 -5.34
CA LEU A 373 7.42 -5.50 -5.61
C LEU A 373 6.23 -6.47 -5.50
N VAL A 374 5.12 -5.92 -5.02
CA VAL A 374 3.79 -6.48 -5.21
C VAL A 374 3.07 -5.44 -6.05
N LEU A 375 2.63 -5.79 -7.26
CA LEU A 375 2.11 -4.81 -8.21
C LEU A 375 0.59 -4.91 -8.28
N ARG A 376 -0.11 -3.78 -8.14
CA ARG A 376 -1.56 -3.68 -8.38
C ARG A 376 -1.85 -2.66 -9.46
N GLY A 377 -2.42 -3.12 -10.57
CA GLY A 377 -2.91 -2.27 -11.65
C GLY A 377 -4.39 -1.92 -11.50
N ARG A 378 -5.00 -1.43 -12.58
CA ARG A 378 -6.42 -1.10 -12.65
C ARG A 378 -7.34 -2.29 -12.39
N HIS A 379 -6.96 -3.47 -12.88
CA HIS A 379 -7.82 -4.66 -12.91
C HIS A 379 -7.60 -5.62 -11.72
N GLY A 380 -6.49 -5.49 -11.00
CA GLY A 380 -6.13 -6.40 -9.93
C GLY A 380 -4.63 -6.42 -9.66
N TYR A 381 -4.20 -7.44 -8.95
CA TYR A 381 -2.80 -7.72 -8.67
C TYR A 381 -2.13 -8.46 -9.83
N VAL A 382 -0.83 -8.25 -9.96
CA VAL A 382 0.01 -9.00 -10.90
C VAL A 382 0.39 -10.35 -10.31
N GLY A 383 0.25 -11.42 -11.09
CA GLY A 383 0.79 -12.73 -10.77
C GLY A 383 0.59 -13.77 -11.87
N SER A 384 1.06 -14.98 -11.62
CA SER A 384 0.95 -16.13 -12.50
C SER A 384 -0.34 -16.92 -12.23
N PRO A 385 -1.32 -16.92 -13.16
CA PRO A 385 -2.51 -17.73 -13.01
C PRO A 385 -2.19 -19.22 -13.11
N VAL A 386 -2.99 -20.04 -12.43
CA VAL A 386 -2.88 -21.50 -12.57
C VAL A 386 -3.19 -21.92 -14.01
N GLY A 387 -2.28 -22.67 -14.63
CA GLY A 387 -2.47 -23.23 -15.98
C GLY A 387 -2.33 -22.22 -17.12
N ARG A 388 -1.86 -21.00 -16.85
CA ARG A 388 -1.57 -20.00 -17.87
C ARG A 388 -0.11 -19.61 -17.88
N GLU A 389 0.32 -19.17 -19.06
CA GLU A 389 1.72 -18.88 -19.29
C GLU A 389 2.12 -17.43 -19.00
N ALA A 390 1.32 -16.52 -19.53
CA ALA A 390 1.51 -15.10 -19.31
C ALA A 390 1.21 -14.73 -17.84
N LEU A 391 1.92 -13.71 -17.36
CA LEU A 391 1.54 -12.95 -16.19
C LEU A 391 0.26 -12.18 -16.48
N HIS A 392 -0.56 -12.06 -15.43
CA HIS A 392 -1.86 -11.43 -15.47
C HIS A 392 -1.93 -10.32 -14.43
N GLY A 393 -2.63 -9.23 -14.73
CA GLY A 393 -2.82 -8.07 -13.87
C GLY A 393 -4.23 -7.96 -13.27
N ASP A 394 -5.02 -9.04 -13.27
CA ASP A 394 -6.42 -9.11 -12.85
C ASP A 394 -6.63 -10.07 -11.65
N LEU A 395 -5.57 -10.43 -10.93
CA LEU A 395 -5.63 -11.40 -9.84
C LEU A 395 -6.03 -10.77 -8.49
N LEU A 396 -6.55 -11.59 -7.59
CA LEU A 396 -6.84 -11.19 -6.20
C LEU A 396 -5.62 -11.33 -5.29
N GLU A 397 -4.82 -12.38 -5.50
CA GLU A 397 -3.61 -12.65 -4.73
C GLU A 397 -2.39 -12.30 -5.59
N PRO A 398 -1.47 -11.45 -5.09
CA PRO A 398 -0.30 -11.05 -5.85
C PRO A 398 0.85 -12.05 -5.79
N ASP A 399 1.65 -12.07 -6.85
CA ASP A 399 3.02 -12.57 -6.75
C ASP A 399 3.98 -11.49 -6.24
N CYS A 400 5.05 -11.95 -5.58
CA CYS A 400 6.17 -11.09 -5.21
C CYS A 400 7.22 -11.14 -6.32
N VAL A 401 7.56 -9.96 -6.85
CA VAL A 401 8.56 -9.77 -7.89
C VAL A 401 9.85 -9.29 -7.26
N GLU A 402 10.81 -10.18 -7.05
CA GLU A 402 12.09 -9.83 -6.46
C GLU A 402 12.85 -8.86 -7.37
N LEU A 403 13.37 -7.79 -6.76
CA LEU A 403 14.11 -6.75 -7.44
C LEU A 403 15.61 -7.01 -7.32
N LEU A 404 16.25 -7.27 -8.46
CA LEU A 404 17.71 -7.37 -8.53
C LEU A 404 18.26 -6.10 -9.18
N PRO A 405 18.78 -5.15 -8.38
CA PRO A 405 19.29 -3.88 -8.92
C PRO A 405 20.59 -4.07 -9.71
N CYS A 406 20.62 -3.54 -10.92
CA CYS A 406 21.77 -3.63 -11.83
C CYS A 406 22.53 -2.30 -11.91
N LYS A 407 23.31 -2.11 -12.98
CA LYS A 407 24.00 -0.85 -13.30
C LYS A 407 23.00 0.12 -13.95
N ARG A 408 23.19 1.43 -13.77
CA ARG A 408 22.44 2.49 -14.47
C ARG A 408 20.94 2.51 -14.16
N GLY A 409 20.54 2.20 -12.93
CA GLY A 409 19.14 2.32 -12.49
C GLY A 409 18.17 1.28 -13.07
N VAL A 410 18.69 0.23 -13.71
CA VAL A 410 17.93 -0.89 -14.25
C VAL A 410 17.73 -1.96 -13.17
N TYR A 411 16.60 -2.67 -13.24
CA TYR A 411 16.27 -3.82 -12.42
C TYR A 411 16.05 -5.06 -13.27
N HIS A 412 16.47 -6.21 -12.75
CA HIS A 412 15.97 -7.52 -13.21
C HIS A 412 14.88 -7.98 -12.27
N PHE A 413 13.81 -8.49 -12.84
CA PHE A 413 12.66 -9.00 -12.09
C PHE A 413 12.73 -10.51 -12.01
N ARG A 414 12.77 -11.03 -10.77
CA ARG A 414 12.86 -12.46 -10.50
C ARG A 414 11.60 -12.94 -9.78
N SER A 415 10.99 -14.00 -10.29
CA SER A 415 9.82 -14.66 -9.72
C SER A 415 10.22 -15.56 -8.55
N HIS A 416 9.26 -15.98 -7.72
CA HIS A 416 9.48 -16.86 -6.56
C HIS A 416 10.22 -18.18 -6.89
N GLY A 417 10.10 -18.68 -8.13
CA GLY A 417 10.83 -19.87 -8.63
C GLY A 417 12.29 -19.63 -9.05
N LYS A 418 12.85 -18.45 -8.80
CA LYS A 418 14.17 -17.97 -9.28
C LYS A 418 14.30 -17.79 -10.79
N SER A 419 13.22 -17.97 -11.54
CA SER A 419 13.13 -17.59 -12.95
C SER A 419 12.93 -16.08 -13.09
N PHE A 420 13.22 -15.54 -14.26
CA PHE A 420 13.10 -14.13 -14.58
C PHE A 420 11.81 -13.81 -15.31
N TRP A 421 11.39 -12.56 -15.24
CA TRP A 421 10.39 -12.07 -16.19
C TRP A 421 10.99 -12.04 -17.59
N SER A 422 10.27 -12.63 -18.55
CA SER A 422 10.59 -12.63 -19.98
C SER A 422 9.52 -11.90 -20.79
N LEU A 423 9.87 -11.53 -22.02
CA LEU A 423 8.98 -10.91 -22.99
C LEU A 423 8.87 -11.80 -24.22
N THR A 424 7.64 -12.12 -24.62
CA THR A 424 7.36 -12.91 -25.83
C THR A 424 7.44 -12.03 -27.09
N PRO A 425 7.50 -12.64 -28.30
CA PRO A 425 7.36 -11.89 -29.56
C PRO A 425 6.04 -11.09 -29.65
N GLU A 426 4.98 -11.59 -29.03
CA GLU A 426 3.66 -10.95 -28.93
C GLU A 426 3.60 -9.84 -27.87
N ARG A 427 4.75 -9.50 -27.26
CA ARG A 427 4.91 -8.47 -26.21
C ARG A 427 4.16 -8.78 -24.91
N THR A 428 3.78 -10.02 -24.67
CA THR A 428 3.25 -10.48 -23.37
C THR A 428 4.40 -10.80 -22.42
N VAL A 429 4.17 -10.62 -21.13
CA VAL A 429 5.18 -10.90 -20.09
C VAL A 429 4.93 -12.28 -19.46
N GLU A 430 5.99 -13.05 -19.26
CA GLU A 430 5.96 -14.38 -18.62
C GLU A 430 6.90 -14.44 -17.42
N ALA A 431 6.68 -15.39 -16.51
CA ALA A 431 7.40 -15.47 -15.23
C ALA A 431 8.51 -16.54 -15.15
N TRP A 432 8.80 -17.24 -16.24
CA TRP A 432 9.74 -18.38 -16.30
C TRP A 432 10.93 -18.19 -17.23
N GLY A 433 11.25 -16.94 -17.57
CA GLY A 433 12.42 -16.60 -18.35
C GLY A 433 13.70 -17.16 -17.72
N LYS A 434 14.58 -17.70 -18.56
CA LYS A 434 15.91 -18.18 -18.13
C LYS A 434 16.95 -17.06 -18.09
N VAL A 435 16.68 -15.97 -18.82
CA VAL A 435 17.59 -14.83 -18.99
C VAL A 435 16.96 -13.60 -18.35
N ALA A 436 17.80 -12.85 -17.63
CA ALA A 436 17.37 -11.63 -17.00
C ALA A 436 17.23 -10.48 -18.01
N LEU A 437 16.05 -9.84 -17.99
CA LEU A 437 15.73 -8.69 -18.84
C LEU A 437 15.79 -7.39 -18.06
N ASN A 438 16.13 -6.30 -18.76
CA ASN A 438 16.33 -4.97 -18.20
C ASN A 438 15.02 -4.18 -18.12
N PHE A 439 14.51 -3.94 -16.90
CA PHE A 439 13.36 -3.08 -16.65
C PHE A 439 13.79 -1.79 -15.97
N CYS A 440 13.16 -0.66 -16.31
CA CYS A 440 13.36 0.62 -15.60
C CYS A 440 12.11 0.98 -14.81
N LEU A 441 12.29 1.48 -13.59
CA LEU A 441 11.20 1.92 -12.72
C LEU A 441 11.10 3.43 -12.74
N GLU A 442 9.90 3.95 -12.90
CA GLU A 442 9.63 5.38 -12.87
C GLU A 442 8.52 5.67 -11.86
N ILE A 443 8.85 6.29 -10.73
CA ILE A 443 7.87 6.68 -9.71
C ILE A 443 7.08 7.88 -10.24
N ARG A 444 5.79 7.69 -10.46
CA ARG A 444 4.87 8.69 -11.05
C ARG A 444 3.88 9.27 -10.04
N GLY A 445 3.85 8.75 -8.82
CA GLY A 445 3.01 9.23 -7.72
C GLY A 445 3.41 8.62 -6.39
N ASN A 446 2.62 8.87 -5.34
CA ASN A 446 2.83 8.23 -4.04
C ASN A 446 2.49 6.73 -4.12
N ASN A 447 3.52 5.88 -4.03
CA ASN A 447 3.43 4.43 -4.24
C ASN A 447 2.80 4.06 -5.60
N LEU A 448 3.02 4.87 -6.64
CA LEU A 448 2.59 4.59 -8.02
C LEU A 448 3.78 4.67 -8.95
N MET A 449 3.97 3.65 -9.79
CA MET A 449 5.06 3.61 -10.76
C MET A 449 4.61 3.18 -12.15
N ALA A 450 5.36 3.60 -13.15
CA ALA A 450 5.37 3.01 -14.47
C ALA A 450 6.63 2.14 -14.61
N ILE A 451 6.52 1.07 -15.40
CA ILE A 451 7.62 0.13 -15.64
C ILE A 451 7.92 0.12 -17.14
N LEU A 452 9.11 0.55 -17.52
CA LEU A 452 9.59 0.53 -18.90
C LEU A 452 10.29 -0.81 -19.17
N ALA A 453 9.78 -1.55 -20.15
CA ALA A 453 10.27 -2.85 -20.55
C ALA A 453 11.47 -2.76 -21.53
N PRO A 454 12.21 -3.87 -21.75
CA PRO A 454 13.40 -3.86 -22.62
C PRO A 454 13.13 -3.50 -24.07
N ASN A 455 11.89 -3.67 -24.54
CA ASN A 455 11.48 -3.32 -25.90
C ASN A 455 11.17 -1.82 -26.06
N GLY A 456 11.32 -1.01 -25.00
CA GLY A 456 11.13 0.44 -25.03
C GLY A 456 9.70 0.90 -24.78
N TYR A 457 8.78 0.00 -24.42
CA TYR A 457 7.38 0.31 -24.12
C TYR A 457 7.07 0.12 -22.63
N TYR A 458 6.09 0.87 -22.14
CA TYR A 458 5.58 0.73 -20.77
C TYR A 458 4.71 -0.52 -20.64
N LEU A 459 4.88 -1.22 -19.52
CA LEU A 459 4.01 -2.33 -19.13
C LEU A 459 2.62 -1.81 -18.77
N ARG A 460 1.59 -2.40 -19.37
CA ARG A 460 0.18 -2.16 -19.02
C ARG A 460 -0.56 -3.47 -18.78
N GLY A 461 -1.57 -3.42 -17.90
CA GLY A 461 -2.53 -4.50 -17.78
C GLY A 461 -3.49 -4.46 -18.95
N ASP A 462 -3.61 -5.56 -19.69
CA ASP A 462 -4.63 -5.68 -20.72
C ASP A 462 -6.01 -5.94 -20.10
N ARG A 463 -7.08 -5.53 -20.81
CA ARG A 463 -8.46 -5.73 -20.31
C ARG A 463 -8.83 -7.20 -20.21
N GLU A 464 -8.21 -8.04 -21.03
CA GLU A 464 -8.41 -9.49 -21.02
C GLU A 464 -7.59 -10.18 -19.92
N GLY A 465 -6.79 -9.42 -19.15
CA GLY A 465 -6.00 -9.89 -18.02
C GLY A 465 -4.47 -9.87 -18.22
N PRO A 466 -3.90 -10.30 -19.37
CA PRO A 466 -2.46 -10.41 -19.54
C PRO A 466 -1.69 -9.10 -19.34
N LEU A 467 -0.45 -9.22 -18.88
CA LEU A 467 0.50 -8.12 -18.83
C LEU A 467 1.20 -7.97 -20.19
N VAL A 468 1.12 -6.78 -20.79
CA VAL A 468 1.70 -6.49 -22.11
C VAL A 468 2.62 -5.28 -22.08
N ALA A 469 3.64 -5.29 -22.93
CA ALA A 469 4.66 -4.24 -23.06
C ALA A 469 4.50 -3.48 -24.39
N ASP A 470 3.47 -2.66 -24.51
CA ASP A 470 3.14 -1.92 -25.74
C ASP A 470 2.69 -0.47 -25.48
N GLY A 471 2.73 0.02 -24.23
CA GLY A 471 2.40 1.40 -23.92
C GLY A 471 3.47 2.37 -24.41
N GLU A 472 3.15 3.24 -25.37
CA GLU A 472 4.06 4.28 -25.87
C GLU A 472 4.25 5.42 -24.86
N GLU A 473 3.20 5.72 -24.10
CA GLU A 473 3.18 6.75 -23.07
C GLU A 473 2.61 6.20 -21.75
N VAL A 474 2.90 6.89 -20.65
CA VAL A 474 2.38 6.51 -19.33
C VAL A 474 0.91 6.91 -19.23
N THR A 475 0.01 5.93 -19.39
CA THR A 475 -1.43 6.08 -19.17
C THR A 475 -1.86 5.47 -17.83
N SER A 476 -3.14 5.58 -17.46
CA SER A 476 -3.68 4.93 -16.25
C SER A 476 -3.51 3.42 -16.23
N GLU A 477 -3.48 2.76 -17.40
CA GLU A 477 -3.27 1.32 -17.52
C GLU A 477 -1.82 0.91 -17.31
N CYS A 478 -0.90 1.86 -17.43
CA CYS A 478 0.54 1.67 -17.25
C CYS A 478 1.01 1.94 -15.80
N LEU A 479 0.09 2.33 -14.90
CA LEU A 479 0.39 2.66 -13.52
C LEU A 479 0.13 1.47 -12.60
N TRP A 480 1.13 1.20 -11.76
CA TRP A 480 1.13 0.10 -10.80
C TRP A 480 1.33 0.66 -9.39
N GLU A 481 0.40 0.35 -8.48
CA GLU A 481 0.59 0.55 -7.03
C GLU A 481 1.55 -0.52 -6.47
N PHE A 482 2.42 -0.14 -5.53
CA PHE A 482 3.51 -1.01 -5.03
C PHE A 482 3.95 -0.85 -3.56
#